data_AF-A0AAV7P2L5-F1
#
_entry.id   AF-A0AAV7P2L5-F1
#
_cell.length_a   1.000
_cell.length_b   1.000
_cell.length_c   1.000
_cell.angle_alpha   90.00
_cell.angle_beta   90.00
_cell.angle_gamma   90.00
#
_symmetry.space_group_name_H-M   'P 1'
#
loop_
_entity.id
_entity.type
_entity.pdbx_description
1 polymer ?
#
loop_
_entity_poly.entity_id
_entity_poly.type
_entity_poly.pdbx_seq_one_letter_code
_entity_poly.pdbx_strand_id
1 'polypeptide(L)'
;MDFFCCYWGCSVELGGQSVAAVVPGCANKICLGRLLLSPARVWAHGQARILPDGPPLDESGVPNMAARGVTTLVLYLCTFYHVVLSNSRWKPTWPHYKVPVILPQSTFNLDKAQFKAETHLEVVSPCGPECHKRSPSPTFNELKEYLSYETLYSNGTRTATKVGIYVINNGGESSRVRSRTKRQIYGYDSRFSIFGKDFLLNYPFSTSVKLSTGCTGTLVAEKHVLTAAHCIHDGKSYVKGAKKLRVGFLKPKQKDGGKKFDPMNSAFPEKMKFQWIRVKRTHVPKGWIEGNANDIGMDYDYALLELKKPHKRKFMKIGISPPGKHLPGGRIHFSGYDNDRPGNLVYRFCDVKDETYDLLYQQCDAQPGASGSGVYVRMWKRPTQKWERKIIGIFSGNQWVDNNGVPQDYNVAVRITPLKYAQICYWIKGNYADCRDG
;
A
#
# COMPACT_ATOMS: atom_id res chain seq x y z
N MET A 1 15.93 -22.82 -1.87
CA MET A 1 16.96 -23.11 -0.85
C MET A 1 16.87 -21.99 0.16
N ASP A 2 16.02 -22.18 1.17
CA ASP A 2 15.78 -21.21 2.24
C ASP A 2 16.50 -21.70 3.49
N PHE A 3 17.46 -20.92 3.97
CA PHE A 3 18.12 -21.16 5.25
C PHE A 3 17.26 -20.62 6.38
N PHE A 4 16.83 -21.53 7.26
CA PHE A 4 16.33 -21.25 8.59
C PHE A 4 17.45 -20.66 9.45
N CYS A 5 17.14 -19.61 10.21
CA CYS A 5 17.89 -19.25 11.41
C CYS A 5 16.87 -18.93 12.51
N CYS A 6 16.56 -19.94 13.33
CA CYS A 6 15.98 -19.74 14.65
C CYS A 6 17.15 -19.59 15.62
N TYR A 7 17.28 -18.41 16.24
CA TYR A 7 18.17 -18.23 17.38
C TYR A 7 17.38 -18.43 18.67
N TRP A 8 17.99 -19.19 19.57
CA TRP A 8 17.59 -19.48 20.93
C TRP A 8 17.23 -18.26 21.76
N GLY A 9 16.21 -18.42 22.62
CA GLY A 9 16.05 -17.65 23.84
C GLY A 9 16.05 -18.61 25.03
N CYS A 10 17.14 -18.61 25.80
CA CYS A 10 17.15 -19.12 27.16
C CYS A 10 16.21 -18.27 28.02
N SER A 11 15.41 -18.92 28.87
CA SER A 11 14.95 -18.31 30.12
C SER A 11 15.14 -19.33 31.23
N VAL A 12 15.99 -18.93 32.16
CA VAL A 12 16.19 -19.52 33.48
C VAL A 12 15.09 -18.96 34.36
N GLU A 13 14.29 -19.80 34.98
CA GLU A 13 13.54 -19.37 36.17
C GLU A 13 13.55 -20.47 37.23
N LEU A 14 14.01 -20.04 38.40
CA LEU A 14 14.09 -20.75 39.66
C LEU A 14 12.73 -20.72 40.34
N GLY A 15 12.27 -21.87 40.83
CA GLY A 15 11.46 -21.96 42.04
C GLY A 15 9.95 -21.81 41.90
N GLY A 16 9.25 -22.95 41.96
CA GLY A 16 8.11 -23.10 42.87
C GLY A 16 6.70 -22.90 42.29
N GLN A 17 5.97 -24.02 42.27
CA GLN A 17 4.50 -24.18 42.24
C GLN A 17 3.78 -24.11 40.88
N SER A 18 3.52 -25.31 40.35
CA SER A 18 2.54 -25.62 39.31
C SER A 18 1.11 -25.33 39.77
N VAL A 19 0.34 -24.62 38.95
CA VAL A 19 -1.12 -24.72 38.91
C VAL A 19 -1.52 -25.07 37.48
N ALA A 20 -2.16 -26.22 37.31
CA ALA A 20 -2.59 -26.75 36.03
C ALA A 20 -3.78 -25.96 35.48
N ALA A 21 -3.67 -25.46 34.25
CA ALA A 21 -4.82 -25.05 33.44
C ALA A 21 -4.76 -25.79 32.09
N VAL A 22 -5.80 -26.59 31.84
CA VAL A 22 -5.95 -27.49 30.70
C VAL A 22 -6.30 -26.68 29.45
N VAL A 23 -5.48 -26.80 28.40
CA VAL A 23 -5.82 -26.39 27.02
C VAL A 23 -5.95 -27.65 26.17
N PRO A 24 -7.12 -27.97 25.59
CA PRO A 24 -7.29 -29.15 24.76
C PRO A 24 -6.93 -28.85 23.30
N GLY A 25 -6.15 -29.75 22.68
CA GLY A 25 -6.08 -29.86 21.21
C GLY A 25 -4.67 -29.85 20.59
N CYS A 26 -3.86 -30.88 20.89
CA CYS A 26 -2.82 -31.37 19.98
C CYS A 26 -2.39 -32.76 20.45
N ALA A 27 -3.23 -33.76 20.19
CA ALA A 27 -2.87 -35.16 20.34
C ALA A 27 -2.36 -35.71 19.01
N ASN A 28 -1.27 -36.48 19.10
CA ASN A 28 -0.76 -37.43 18.12
C ASN A 28 0.02 -36.85 16.93
N LYS A 29 1.35 -36.75 17.10
CA LYS A 29 2.23 -37.78 16.53
C LYS A 29 3.59 -37.85 17.22
N ILE A 30 3.92 -39.09 17.56
CA ILE A 30 5.06 -39.59 18.30
C ILE A 30 6.35 -39.36 17.51
N CYS A 31 7.33 -38.72 18.15
CA CYS A 31 8.74 -38.79 17.77
C CYS A 31 9.34 -40.06 18.38
N LEU A 32 9.80 -40.99 17.54
CA LEU A 32 10.78 -41.99 17.97
C LEU A 32 12.16 -41.44 17.62
N GLY A 33 12.90 -41.08 18.67
CA GLY A 33 14.34 -40.86 18.61
C GLY A 33 15.10 -42.05 19.16
N ARG A 34 16.33 -42.23 18.65
CA ARG A 34 17.56 -42.76 19.26
C ARG A 34 18.42 -43.41 18.17
N LEU A 35 19.75 -43.40 18.18
CA LEU A 35 20.78 -42.59 18.83
C LEU A 35 22.10 -43.05 18.16
N LEU A 36 23.01 -42.11 17.90
CA LEU A 36 24.48 -42.22 17.80
C LEU A 36 25.15 -43.43 17.12
N LEU A 37 26.03 -43.16 16.14
CA LEU A 37 27.50 -43.30 16.25
C LEU A 37 28.18 -42.96 14.91
N SER A 38 29.28 -42.22 14.98
CA SER A 38 30.34 -42.11 13.96
C SER A 38 31.58 -42.84 14.51
N PRO A 39 32.71 -42.98 13.78
CA PRO A 39 32.96 -42.93 12.33
C PRO A 39 33.75 -44.18 11.84
N ALA A 40 33.97 -44.34 10.52
CA ALA A 40 35.26 -44.76 9.92
C ALA A 40 35.12 -45.22 8.45
N ARG A 41 36.15 -44.87 7.67
CA ARG A 41 36.46 -45.40 6.34
C ARG A 41 36.96 -46.85 6.46
N VAL A 42 36.82 -47.65 5.39
CA VAL A 42 37.87 -48.44 4.70
C VAL A 42 37.22 -49.51 3.80
N TRP A 43 37.99 -49.88 2.78
CA TRP A 43 37.74 -50.66 1.56
C TRP A 43 37.36 -52.15 1.70
N ALA A 44 36.93 -52.70 0.54
CA ALA A 44 37.37 -53.95 -0.10
C ALA A 44 36.41 -55.17 -0.13
N HIS A 45 36.05 -55.53 -1.38
CA HIS A 45 36.08 -56.85 -2.06
C HIS A 45 35.55 -58.16 -1.43
N GLY A 46 34.93 -58.97 -2.31
CA GLY A 46 34.72 -60.43 -2.19
C GLY A 46 33.22 -60.80 -2.14
N GLN A 47 32.49 -61.21 -3.19
CA GLN A 47 32.64 -62.26 -4.22
C GLN A 47 32.31 -63.70 -3.74
N ALA A 48 31.54 -64.39 -4.59
CA ALA A 48 31.15 -65.83 -4.64
C ALA A 48 29.95 -66.26 -3.77
N ARG A 49 28.76 -66.59 -4.31
CA ARG A 49 28.30 -67.61 -5.31
C ARG A 49 28.19 -69.01 -4.68
N ILE A 50 27.05 -69.69 -4.87
CA ILE A 50 26.85 -71.09 -5.33
C ILE A 50 25.38 -71.55 -5.11
N LEU A 51 24.75 -71.95 -6.21
CA LEU A 51 23.53 -72.78 -6.36
C LEU A 51 23.90 -74.27 -6.18
N PRO A 52 22.94 -75.20 -6.00
CA PRO A 52 22.66 -76.08 -7.15
C PRO A 52 21.22 -76.66 -7.27
N ASP A 53 20.94 -77.06 -8.52
CA ASP A 53 20.18 -78.23 -9.03
C ASP A 53 18.65 -78.36 -8.96
N GLY A 54 18.03 -78.28 -10.16
CA GLY A 54 17.68 -79.49 -10.95
C GLY A 54 16.21 -79.99 -10.97
N PRO A 55 15.68 -80.53 -12.10
CA PRO A 55 14.25 -80.52 -12.50
C PRO A 55 13.60 -81.95 -12.47
N PRO A 56 12.37 -82.28 -12.99
CA PRO A 56 11.91 -82.14 -14.40
C PRO A 56 10.38 -81.84 -14.65
N LEU A 57 10.11 -81.62 -15.95
CA LEU A 57 8.90 -81.64 -16.85
C LEU A 57 7.60 -82.32 -16.31
N ASP A 58 6.35 -81.97 -16.69
CA ASP A 58 5.77 -81.85 -18.06
C ASP A 58 4.33 -81.21 -18.10
N GLU A 59 3.96 -80.72 -19.30
CA GLU A 59 2.69 -80.44 -20.00
C GLU A 59 1.35 -79.90 -19.42
N SER A 60 0.82 -78.93 -20.22
CA SER A 60 -0.58 -78.62 -20.58
C SER A 60 -1.34 -77.48 -19.85
N GLY A 61 -1.80 -76.48 -20.63
CA GLY A 61 -2.93 -75.60 -20.29
C GLY A 61 -2.70 -74.09 -20.46
N VAL A 62 -3.15 -73.52 -21.58
CA VAL A 62 -3.37 -72.06 -21.81
C VAL A 62 -4.82 -71.75 -21.36
N PRO A 63 -5.14 -70.63 -20.63
CA PRO A 63 -5.34 -69.32 -21.29
C PRO A 63 -5.01 -68.03 -20.51
N ASN A 64 -4.62 -67.01 -21.30
CA ASN A 64 -4.87 -65.56 -21.22
C ASN A 64 -5.16 -64.88 -19.87
N MET A 65 -4.38 -63.83 -19.55
CA MET A 65 -4.94 -62.50 -19.23
C MET A 65 -3.92 -61.34 -19.23
N ALA A 66 -4.11 -60.45 -20.21
CA ALA A 66 -4.19 -58.98 -20.09
C ALA A 66 -3.16 -58.18 -19.26
N ALA A 67 -2.30 -57.48 -20.01
CA ALA A 67 -1.92 -56.08 -19.86
C ALA A 67 -2.45 -55.31 -18.63
N ARG A 68 -1.63 -55.20 -17.58
CA ARG A 68 -1.82 -54.25 -16.45
C ARG A 68 -0.59 -53.36 -16.21
N GLY A 69 0.11 -52.96 -17.27
CA GLY A 69 1.32 -52.13 -17.17
C GLY A 69 1.19 -50.67 -17.63
N VAL A 70 0.14 -50.33 -18.40
CA VAL A 70 0.05 -49.03 -19.10
C VAL A 70 -0.84 -48.02 -18.36
N THR A 71 -1.81 -48.48 -17.57
CA THR A 71 -2.77 -47.60 -16.88
C THR A 71 -2.20 -46.88 -15.66
N THR A 72 -1.25 -47.48 -14.93
CA THR A 72 -0.63 -46.88 -13.74
C THR A 72 0.33 -45.72 -14.07
N LEU A 73 1.05 -45.80 -15.20
CA LEU A 73 1.97 -44.73 -15.64
C LEU A 73 1.20 -43.49 -16.14
N VAL A 74 0.08 -43.70 -16.83
CA VAL A 74 -0.79 -42.60 -17.31
C VAL A 74 -1.48 -41.90 -16.14
N LEU A 75 -1.95 -42.64 -15.13
CA LEU A 75 -2.52 -42.04 -13.91
C LEU A 75 -1.49 -41.24 -13.09
N TYR A 76 -0.23 -41.70 -13.02
CA TYR A 76 0.85 -40.93 -12.39
C TYR A 76 1.20 -39.67 -13.19
N LEU A 77 1.26 -39.73 -14.52
CA LEU A 77 1.52 -38.54 -15.35
C LEU A 77 0.34 -37.54 -15.32
N CYS A 78 -0.91 -38.01 -15.28
CA CYS A 78 -2.08 -37.15 -15.12
C CYS A 78 -2.14 -36.50 -13.73
N THR A 79 -1.81 -37.22 -12.66
CA THR A 79 -1.75 -36.65 -11.30
C THR A 79 -0.61 -35.65 -11.17
N PHE A 80 0.57 -35.89 -11.77
CA PHE A 80 1.63 -34.88 -11.85
C PHE A 80 1.23 -33.68 -12.73
N TYR A 81 0.54 -33.87 -13.85
CA TYR A 81 0.02 -32.74 -14.66
C TYR A 81 -0.99 -31.89 -13.87
N HIS A 82 -1.90 -32.51 -13.13
CA HIS A 82 -2.85 -31.80 -12.26
C HIS A 82 -2.19 -31.15 -11.03
N VAL A 83 -1.13 -31.74 -10.47
CA VAL A 83 -0.33 -31.13 -9.39
C VAL A 83 0.52 -29.96 -9.89
N VAL A 84 1.03 -30.00 -11.12
CA VAL A 84 1.79 -28.90 -11.74
C VAL A 84 0.88 -27.75 -12.19
N LEU A 85 -0.33 -28.05 -12.68
CA LEU A 85 -1.32 -27.03 -13.10
C LEU A 85 -2.08 -26.37 -11.94
N SER A 86 -2.16 -26.99 -10.77
CA SER A 86 -2.83 -26.40 -9.59
C SER A 86 -1.98 -25.38 -8.83
N ASN A 87 -0.70 -25.22 -9.18
CA ASN A 87 0.25 -24.36 -8.46
C ASN A 87 0.54 -23.03 -9.16
N SER A 88 -0.40 -22.52 -9.98
CA SER A 88 -0.39 -21.09 -10.28
C SER A 88 -0.86 -20.35 -9.02
N ARG A 89 0.08 -20.03 -8.10
CA ARG A 89 -0.19 -19.00 -7.09
C ARG A 89 -0.68 -17.77 -7.84
N TRP A 90 -1.98 -17.52 -7.79
CA TRP A 90 -2.61 -16.37 -8.47
C TRP A 90 -2.02 -15.11 -7.87
N LYS A 91 -0.98 -14.56 -8.52
CA LYS A 91 -0.35 -13.32 -8.08
C LYS A 91 -1.32 -12.19 -8.45
N PRO A 92 -1.80 -11.37 -7.50
CA PRO A 92 -2.61 -10.21 -7.84
C PRO A 92 -1.80 -9.30 -8.75
N THR A 93 -2.30 -9.04 -9.96
CA THR A 93 -1.57 -8.30 -10.99
C THR A 93 -2.12 -6.91 -11.19
N TRP A 94 -1.26 -5.94 -11.48
CA TRP A 94 -1.69 -4.59 -11.82
C TRP A 94 -2.65 -4.63 -13.03
N PRO A 95 -3.89 -4.13 -12.89
CA PRO A 95 -4.77 -3.92 -14.04
C PRO A 95 -4.20 -2.85 -14.96
N HIS A 96 -4.55 -2.93 -16.24
CA HIS A 96 -4.23 -1.91 -17.22
C HIS A 96 -5.46 -1.03 -17.44
N TYR A 97 -5.29 0.28 -17.25
CA TYR A 97 -6.37 1.25 -17.39
C TYR A 97 -6.06 2.20 -18.55
N LYS A 98 -7.08 2.48 -19.37
CA LYS A 98 -7.01 3.58 -20.33
C LYS A 98 -7.11 4.89 -19.56
N VAL A 99 -6.09 5.73 -19.68
CA VAL A 99 -6.02 7.01 -18.96
C VAL A 99 -6.60 8.12 -19.85
N PRO A 100 -7.60 8.89 -19.38
CA PRO A 100 -8.07 10.07 -20.10
C PRO A 100 -7.01 11.17 -20.12
N VAL A 101 -7.10 12.09 -21.08
CA VAL A 101 -6.18 13.22 -21.17
C VAL A 101 -6.80 14.44 -20.51
N ILE A 102 -6.09 15.06 -19.57
CA ILE A 102 -6.46 16.31 -18.93
C ILE A 102 -5.42 17.36 -19.30
N LEU A 103 -5.86 18.48 -19.88
CA LEU A 103 -4.97 19.55 -20.33
C LEU A 103 -5.43 20.91 -19.81
N PRO A 104 -4.48 21.80 -19.46
CA PRO A 104 -4.81 23.18 -19.17
C PRO A 104 -5.30 23.88 -20.44
N GLN A 105 -6.44 24.55 -20.35
CA GLN A 105 -7.02 25.34 -21.45
C GLN A 105 -6.74 26.83 -21.29
N SER A 106 -6.85 27.33 -20.06
CA SER A 106 -6.60 28.74 -19.74
C SER A 106 -6.09 28.87 -18.32
N THR A 107 -5.24 29.87 -18.07
CA THR A 107 -4.70 30.17 -16.74
C THR A 107 -4.83 31.65 -16.48
N PHE A 108 -5.37 31.99 -15.32
CA PHE A 108 -5.64 33.37 -14.91
C PHE A 108 -4.93 33.67 -13.59
N ASN A 109 -4.44 34.89 -13.43
CA ASN A 109 -3.91 35.34 -12.15
C ASN A 109 -5.05 35.58 -11.16
N LEU A 110 -4.84 35.21 -9.90
CA LEU A 110 -5.74 35.51 -8.80
C LEU A 110 -5.09 36.50 -7.85
N ASP A 111 -5.90 37.08 -6.96
CA ASP A 111 -5.39 37.82 -5.81
C ASP A 111 -4.45 36.96 -4.96
N LYS A 112 -3.47 37.62 -4.34
CA LYS A 112 -2.50 36.94 -3.46
C LYS A 112 -3.20 36.22 -2.31
N ALA A 113 -2.64 35.07 -1.90
CA ALA A 113 -3.15 34.34 -0.74
C ALA A 113 -3.08 35.21 0.51
N GLN A 114 -4.18 35.26 1.26
CA GLN A 114 -4.24 35.96 2.54
C GLN A 114 -3.72 35.10 3.71
N PHE A 115 -3.64 33.77 3.55
CA PHE A 115 -3.15 32.82 4.55
C PHE A 115 -3.85 32.93 5.91
N LYS A 116 -5.17 33.04 5.90
CA LYS A 116 -5.97 33.30 7.11
C LYS A 116 -6.34 32.02 7.88
N ALA A 117 -6.40 30.88 7.18
CA ALA A 117 -6.91 29.64 7.74
C ALA A 117 -5.97 29.00 8.77
N GLU A 118 -6.56 28.24 9.69
CA GLU A 118 -5.82 27.40 10.64
C GLU A 118 -5.65 25.99 10.10
N THR A 119 -4.63 25.29 10.57
CA THR A 119 -4.39 23.90 10.17
C THR A 119 -5.34 22.98 10.94
N HIS A 120 -6.40 22.54 10.29
CA HIS A 120 -7.25 21.45 10.79
C HIS A 120 -6.65 20.12 10.34
N LEU A 121 -6.18 19.31 11.29
CA LEU A 121 -5.56 18.01 11.02
C LEU A 121 -6.57 16.86 10.99
N GLU A 122 -7.81 17.14 11.40
CA GLU A 122 -8.95 16.25 11.31
C GLU A 122 -9.94 16.87 10.34
N VAL A 123 -10.45 16.05 9.42
CA VAL A 123 -11.53 16.45 8.52
C VAL A 123 -12.73 15.58 8.85
N VAL A 124 -13.76 16.21 9.38
CA VAL A 124 -15.05 15.55 9.67
C VAL A 124 -15.98 15.88 8.51
N SER A 125 -16.52 14.84 7.87
CA SER A 125 -17.58 14.98 6.88
C SER A 125 -18.84 14.26 7.40
N PRO A 126 -20.02 14.89 7.37
CA PRO A 126 -21.26 14.27 7.87
C PRO A 126 -21.78 13.13 6.97
N CYS A 127 -21.26 12.96 5.75
CA CYS A 127 -21.79 12.01 4.76
C CYS A 127 -20.99 10.72 4.63
N GLY A 128 -21.50 9.63 5.19
CA GLY A 128 -20.87 8.31 5.03
C GLY A 128 -20.96 7.68 3.63
N PRO A 129 -20.52 6.42 3.50
CA PRO A 129 -20.47 5.71 2.22
C PRO A 129 -21.80 5.72 1.45
N GLU A 130 -22.91 5.53 2.16
CA GLU A 130 -24.25 5.46 1.55
C GLU A 130 -24.71 6.80 1.01
N CYS A 131 -24.36 7.90 1.67
CA CYS A 131 -24.67 9.24 1.20
C CYS A 131 -23.84 9.56 -0.06
N HIS A 132 -22.54 9.25 -0.08
CA HIS A 132 -21.70 9.42 -1.28
C HIS A 132 -22.15 8.55 -2.46
N LYS A 133 -22.62 7.32 -2.21
CA LYS A 133 -23.16 6.44 -3.26
C LYS A 133 -24.48 6.94 -3.85
N ARG A 134 -25.28 7.66 -3.06
CA ARG A 134 -26.56 8.27 -3.49
C ARG A 134 -26.39 9.64 -4.11
N SER A 135 -25.27 10.32 -3.84
CA SER A 135 -24.95 11.61 -4.42
C SER A 135 -24.96 11.54 -5.95
N PRO A 136 -25.60 12.49 -6.64
CA PRO A 136 -25.64 12.49 -8.10
C PRO A 136 -24.22 12.57 -8.64
N SER A 137 -23.91 11.76 -9.65
CA SER A 137 -22.63 11.87 -10.35
C SER A 137 -22.52 13.24 -11.02
N PRO A 138 -21.35 13.89 -10.96
CA PRO A 138 -21.18 15.21 -11.54
C PRO A 138 -21.42 15.18 -13.05
N THR A 139 -22.01 16.25 -13.56
CA THR A 139 -22.09 16.49 -15.00
C THR A 139 -20.67 16.67 -15.56
N PHE A 140 -20.54 16.53 -16.89
CA PHE A 140 -19.24 16.69 -17.54
C PHE A 140 -18.63 18.09 -17.35
N ASN A 141 -19.45 19.13 -17.26
CA ASN A 141 -18.98 20.50 -17.02
C ASN A 141 -18.55 20.72 -15.56
N GLU A 142 -19.33 20.21 -14.59
CA GLU A 142 -18.93 20.23 -13.18
C GLU A 142 -17.62 19.46 -12.96
N LEU A 143 -17.46 18.31 -13.61
CA LEU A 143 -16.24 17.53 -13.53
C LEU A 143 -15.00 18.29 -14.06
N LYS A 144 -15.14 19.06 -15.14
CA LYS A 144 -14.07 19.96 -15.62
C LYS A 144 -13.77 21.05 -14.61
N GLU A 145 -14.80 21.63 -13.98
CA GLU A 145 -14.60 22.66 -12.97
C GLU A 145 -13.89 22.08 -11.74
N TYR A 146 -14.33 20.93 -11.23
CA TYR A 146 -13.72 20.28 -10.07
C TYR A 146 -12.26 19.84 -10.32
N LEU A 147 -11.95 19.41 -11.55
CA LEU A 147 -10.58 19.07 -11.98
C LEU A 147 -9.78 20.30 -12.46
N SER A 148 -10.39 21.48 -12.56
CA SER A 148 -9.62 22.71 -12.65
C SER A 148 -8.91 22.93 -11.31
N TYR A 149 -7.87 23.74 -11.27
CA TYR A 149 -7.02 23.79 -10.07
C TYR A 149 -6.40 25.15 -9.83
N GLU A 150 -6.07 25.40 -8.57
CA GLU A 150 -5.30 26.56 -8.17
C GLU A 150 -3.82 26.18 -7.99
N THR A 151 -2.93 27.06 -8.44
CA THR A 151 -1.49 26.97 -8.16
C THR A 151 -1.07 28.09 -7.21
N LEU A 152 -0.59 27.74 -6.02
CA LEU A 152 0.04 28.69 -5.11
C LEU A 152 1.56 28.63 -5.28
N TYR A 153 2.19 29.79 -5.48
CA TYR A 153 3.64 29.91 -5.64
C TYR A 153 4.32 30.34 -4.35
N SER A 154 5.62 30.04 -4.20
CA SER A 154 6.37 30.33 -2.97
C SER A 154 6.55 31.83 -2.64
N ASN A 155 6.22 32.73 -3.57
CA ASN A 155 6.15 34.19 -3.40
C ASN A 155 4.76 34.68 -2.94
N GLY A 156 3.78 33.77 -2.81
CA GLY A 156 2.40 34.07 -2.41
C GLY A 156 1.45 34.44 -3.55
N THR A 157 1.91 34.51 -4.80
CA THR A 157 1.01 34.68 -5.96
C THR A 157 0.24 33.39 -6.22
N ARG A 158 -0.92 33.53 -6.86
CA ARG A 158 -1.84 32.43 -7.15
C ARG A 158 -2.35 32.51 -8.57
N THR A 159 -2.57 31.36 -9.18
CA THR A 159 -3.23 31.27 -10.48
C THR A 159 -4.33 30.21 -10.43
N ALA A 160 -5.41 30.44 -11.17
CA ALA A 160 -6.44 29.44 -11.45
C ALA A 160 -6.25 28.92 -12.88
N THR A 161 -6.20 27.61 -13.04
CA THR A 161 -6.09 26.95 -14.34
C THR A 161 -7.36 26.15 -14.63
N LYS A 162 -8.06 26.50 -15.70
CA LYS A 162 -9.19 25.73 -16.22
C LYS A 162 -8.69 24.57 -17.09
N VAL A 163 -9.32 23.41 -16.98
CA VAL A 163 -8.91 22.21 -17.72
C VAL A 163 -9.96 21.69 -18.69
N GLY A 164 -9.48 21.06 -19.76
CA GLY A 164 -10.28 20.24 -20.67
C GLY A 164 -10.03 18.75 -20.41
N ILE A 165 -11.06 17.94 -20.59
CA ILE A 165 -11.00 16.47 -20.51
C ILE A 165 -11.22 15.92 -21.92
N TYR A 166 -10.28 15.10 -22.40
CA TYR A 166 -10.29 14.49 -23.72
C TYR A 166 -10.20 12.97 -23.57
N VAL A 167 -11.19 12.26 -24.11
CA VAL A 167 -11.21 10.79 -24.12
C VAL A 167 -10.66 10.31 -25.46
N ILE A 168 -9.57 9.56 -25.42
CA ILE A 168 -9.02 8.93 -26.63
C ILE A 168 -9.87 7.69 -26.93
N ASN A 169 -10.91 7.85 -27.76
CA ASN A 169 -11.66 6.73 -28.31
C ASN A 169 -10.85 6.10 -29.45
N ASN A 170 -10.13 5.02 -29.17
CA ASN A 170 -9.83 4.05 -30.21
C ASN A 170 -11.07 3.16 -30.35
N GLY A 171 -11.74 3.24 -31.49
CA GLY A 171 -13.03 2.61 -31.78
C GLY A 171 -13.12 1.15 -31.32
N GLY A 172 -14.22 0.84 -30.63
CA GLY A 172 -14.59 -0.50 -30.17
C GLY A 172 -15.83 -0.42 -29.27
N GLU A 173 -16.94 -0.98 -29.75
CA GLU A 173 -18.29 -0.99 -29.17
C GLU A 173 -18.37 -1.32 -27.68
N SER A 174 -19.29 -0.63 -26.99
CA SER A 174 -19.63 -0.81 -25.58
C SER A 174 -20.62 -1.96 -25.39
N SER A 175 -20.19 -3.03 -24.72
CA SER A 175 -21.12 -4.02 -24.14
C SER A 175 -21.32 -3.75 -22.65
N ARG A 176 -22.60 -3.60 -22.25
CA ARG A 176 -23.05 -3.34 -20.87
C ARG A 176 -22.93 -4.62 -20.04
N VAL A 177 -22.08 -4.61 -19.00
CA VAL A 177 -22.02 -5.72 -18.01
C VAL A 177 -22.60 -5.25 -16.68
N ARG A 178 -23.77 -5.79 -16.32
CA ARG A 178 -24.35 -5.69 -14.95
C ARG A 178 -23.71 -6.75 -14.07
N SER A 179 -23.22 -6.37 -12.88
CA SER A 179 -22.68 -7.30 -11.88
C SER A 179 -23.54 -7.24 -10.61
N ARG A 180 -24.05 -8.41 -10.17
CA ARG A 180 -24.75 -8.61 -8.90
C ARG A 180 -23.73 -8.85 -7.77
N THR A 181 -23.95 -8.24 -6.61
CA THR A 181 -23.06 -8.34 -5.43
C THR A 181 -23.65 -9.29 -4.38
N LYS A 182 -22.82 -10.19 -3.82
CA LYS A 182 -23.11 -10.93 -2.57
C LYS A 182 -21.94 -10.72 -1.58
N ARG A 183 -22.28 -10.56 -0.30
CA ARG A 183 -21.45 -10.16 0.84
C ARG A 183 -20.66 -11.35 1.45
N GLN A 184 -19.51 -11.06 2.08
CA GLN A 184 -18.69 -11.97 2.89
C GLN A 184 -18.51 -11.46 4.34
N ILE A 185 -18.16 -12.36 5.27
CA ILE A 185 -18.01 -12.14 6.73
C ILE A 185 -16.63 -12.62 7.25
N TYR A 186 -16.00 -11.73 8.06
CA TYR A 186 -15.02 -11.76 9.19
C TYR A 186 -13.70 -12.57 9.28
N GLY A 187 -12.66 -11.87 9.82
CA GLY A 187 -11.48 -12.35 10.62
C GLY A 187 -10.09 -12.10 9.98
N TYR A 188 -8.97 -11.71 10.63
CA TYR A 188 -8.52 -11.40 12.02
C TYR A 188 -7.41 -10.29 12.00
N ASP A 189 -7.24 -9.56 13.12
CA ASP A 189 -6.23 -8.49 13.38
C ASP A 189 -4.78 -9.01 13.37
N SER A 190 -3.84 -8.26 12.75
CA SER A 190 -2.40 -8.61 12.69
C SER A 190 -1.44 -7.41 12.75
N ARG A 191 -1.78 -6.36 13.51
CA ARG A 191 -0.88 -5.19 13.68
C ARG A 191 0.44 -5.57 14.37
N PHE A 192 1.57 -5.14 13.80
CA PHE A 192 2.90 -5.20 14.44
C PHE A 192 3.63 -3.87 14.31
N SER A 193 4.39 -3.51 15.35
CA SER A 193 5.28 -2.35 15.33
C SER A 193 6.58 -2.70 14.60
N ILE A 194 6.99 -1.88 13.62
CA ILE A 194 8.31 -2.03 13.00
C ILE A 194 9.36 -1.54 13.99
N PHE A 195 10.08 -2.47 14.62
CA PHE A 195 11.26 -2.17 15.40
C PHE A 195 12.50 -2.24 14.50
N GLY A 196 13.19 -1.11 14.35
CA GLY A 196 14.49 -1.01 13.68
C GLY A 196 14.62 0.26 12.84
N LYS A 197 15.58 1.11 13.20
CA LYS A 197 15.80 2.44 12.59
C LYS A 197 16.25 2.37 11.14
N ASP A 198 16.92 1.28 10.77
CA ASP A 198 17.38 1.05 9.40
C ASP A 198 16.19 0.86 8.45
N PHE A 199 15.07 0.31 8.94
CA PHE A 199 13.85 0.15 8.13
C PHE A 199 13.20 1.49 7.80
N LEU A 200 13.21 2.47 8.71
CA LEU A 200 12.60 3.80 8.48
C LEU A 200 13.22 4.54 7.29
N LEU A 201 14.52 4.33 7.06
CA LEU A 201 15.28 4.95 5.98
C LEU A 201 15.24 4.13 4.68
N ASN A 202 14.69 2.92 4.73
CA ASN A 202 14.52 2.04 3.58
C ASN A 202 13.18 2.24 2.89
N TYR A 203 13.15 1.93 1.58
CA TYR A 203 11.92 1.90 0.82
C TYR A 203 11.04 0.72 1.29
N PRO A 204 9.71 0.89 1.48
CA PRO A 204 8.89 2.04 1.08
C PRO A 204 8.79 3.16 2.13
N PHE A 205 9.21 2.94 3.37
CA PHE A 205 8.97 3.83 4.51
C PHE A 205 9.63 5.21 4.34
N SER A 206 10.83 5.25 3.76
CA SER A 206 11.57 6.51 3.51
C SER A 206 10.95 7.45 2.49
N THR A 207 9.87 7.00 1.82
CA THR A 207 9.05 7.86 0.96
C THR A 207 8.09 8.74 1.76
N SER A 208 7.85 8.43 3.04
CA SER A 208 6.98 9.22 3.91
C SER A 208 7.72 10.45 4.47
N VAL A 209 7.10 11.62 4.33
CA VAL A 209 7.67 12.92 4.74
C VAL A 209 6.71 13.70 5.63
N LYS A 210 7.25 14.55 6.50
CA LYS A 210 6.45 15.40 7.38
C LYS A 210 6.27 16.78 6.77
N LEU A 211 5.06 17.30 6.70
CA LEU A 211 4.81 18.70 6.32
C LEU A 211 5.00 19.61 7.53
N SER A 212 5.47 20.83 7.31
CA SER A 212 5.59 21.83 8.38
C SER A 212 4.24 22.28 8.96
N THR A 213 3.13 21.93 8.31
CA THR A 213 1.77 22.14 8.81
C THR A 213 1.31 21.06 9.80
N GLY A 214 2.10 19.99 10.00
CA GLY A 214 1.78 18.89 10.91
C GLY A 214 1.37 17.60 10.20
N CYS A 215 0.91 17.69 8.96
CA CYS A 215 0.51 16.55 8.13
C CYS A 215 1.67 15.66 7.66
N THR A 216 1.31 14.56 7.00
CA THR A 216 2.19 13.67 6.25
C THR A 216 2.05 13.91 4.74
N GLY A 217 3.09 13.55 3.99
CA GLY A 217 3.05 13.42 2.54
C GLY A 217 3.88 12.23 2.07
N THR A 218 3.80 11.91 0.79
CA THR A 218 4.56 10.82 0.18
C THR A 218 5.29 11.27 -1.08
N LEU A 219 6.56 10.89 -1.19
CA LEU A 219 7.39 11.18 -2.36
C LEU A 219 6.90 10.38 -3.57
N VAL A 220 6.49 11.09 -4.62
CA VAL A 220 5.95 10.50 -5.87
C VAL A 220 6.80 10.78 -7.11
N ALA A 221 7.72 11.74 -7.03
CA ALA A 221 8.79 11.96 -8.01
C ALA A 221 9.93 12.77 -7.36
N GLU A 222 11.05 12.95 -8.06
CA GLU A 222 12.28 13.58 -7.54
C GLU A 222 12.11 14.95 -6.86
N LYS A 223 11.06 15.69 -7.23
CA LYS A 223 10.69 17.00 -6.69
C LYS A 223 9.23 17.06 -6.25
N HIS A 224 8.49 15.95 -6.22
CA HIS A 224 7.04 15.98 -6.00
C HIS A 224 6.62 15.16 -4.79
N VAL A 225 5.76 15.77 -3.97
CA VAL A 225 5.15 15.17 -2.78
C VAL A 225 3.64 15.21 -2.94
N LEU A 226 3.00 14.07 -2.79
CA LEU A 226 1.55 13.95 -2.72
C LEU A 226 1.10 14.06 -1.26
N THR A 227 0.01 14.78 -0.99
CA THR A 227 -0.56 14.99 0.35
C THR A 227 -2.06 15.30 0.22
N ALA A 228 -2.75 15.50 1.35
CA ALA A 228 -4.14 15.93 1.36
C ALA A 228 -4.25 17.44 1.14
N ALA A 229 -5.35 17.91 0.55
CA ALA A 229 -5.56 19.32 0.27
C ALA A 229 -5.81 20.13 1.56
N HIS A 230 -6.57 19.56 2.50
CA HIS A 230 -6.86 20.21 3.79
C HIS A 230 -5.60 20.54 4.59
N CYS A 231 -4.51 19.81 4.38
CA CYS A 231 -3.22 20.07 5.01
C CYS A 231 -2.61 21.44 4.65
N ILE A 232 -3.10 22.09 3.59
CA ILE A 232 -2.62 23.38 3.11
C ILE A 232 -3.74 24.39 2.82
N HIS A 233 -5.00 23.98 2.76
CA HIS A 233 -6.14 24.82 2.37
C HIS A 233 -7.43 24.36 3.06
N ASP A 234 -8.19 25.23 3.71
CA ASP A 234 -9.41 24.83 4.46
C ASP A 234 -10.71 24.79 3.61
N GLY A 235 -10.58 24.96 2.30
CA GLY A 235 -11.69 25.11 1.37
C GLY A 235 -12.00 26.57 1.03
N LYS A 236 -11.58 27.54 1.85
CA LYS A 236 -11.77 28.98 1.61
C LYS A 236 -10.46 29.75 1.45
N SER A 237 -9.45 29.41 2.25
CA SER A 237 -8.15 30.06 2.28
C SER A 237 -7.03 29.07 2.55
N TYR A 238 -5.82 29.43 2.12
CA TYR A 238 -4.63 28.70 2.52
C TYR A 238 -4.38 28.84 4.01
N VAL A 239 -3.88 27.77 4.62
CA VAL A 239 -3.49 27.79 6.03
C VAL A 239 -2.27 28.67 6.26
N LYS A 240 -2.14 29.29 7.43
CA LYS A 240 -1.00 30.14 7.82
C LYS A 240 0.36 29.48 7.51
N GLY A 241 0.48 28.18 7.78
CA GLY A 241 1.68 27.39 7.54
C GLY A 241 2.07 27.20 6.07
N ALA A 242 1.13 27.37 5.12
CA ALA A 242 1.39 27.20 3.69
C ALA A 242 2.31 28.31 3.12
N LYS A 243 2.32 29.52 3.70
CA LYS A 243 3.13 30.66 3.26
C LYS A 243 4.64 30.36 3.22
N LYS A 244 5.12 29.53 4.14
CA LYS A 244 6.52 29.09 4.24
C LYS A 244 6.59 27.57 4.30
N LEU A 245 5.75 26.88 3.53
CA LEU A 245 5.62 25.43 3.55
C LEU A 245 6.96 24.74 3.30
N ARG A 246 7.27 23.77 4.16
CA ARG A 246 8.46 22.93 4.10
C ARG A 246 8.07 21.47 4.22
N VAL A 247 8.85 20.61 3.58
CA VAL A 247 8.75 19.17 3.66
C VAL A 247 9.98 18.62 4.37
N GLY A 248 9.75 17.85 5.42
CA GLY A 248 10.72 17.30 6.35
C GLY A 248 11.05 15.85 6.01
N PHE A 249 12.34 15.60 5.83
CA PHE A 249 12.91 14.31 5.50
C PHE A 249 13.63 13.74 6.72
N LEU A 250 13.16 12.61 7.23
CA LEU A 250 13.78 11.97 8.40
C LEU A 250 15.22 11.55 8.09
N LYS A 251 16.15 11.85 9.00
CA LYS A 251 17.58 11.48 8.94
C LYS A 251 18.12 11.15 10.34
N PRO A 252 19.10 10.25 10.47
CA PRO A 252 19.86 10.09 11.71
C PRO A 252 20.56 11.39 12.08
N LYS A 253 20.63 11.71 13.39
CA LYS A 253 21.52 12.76 13.89
C LYS A 253 22.91 12.16 14.01
N GLN A 254 23.79 12.47 13.07
CA GLN A 254 25.23 12.20 13.23
C GLN A 254 25.69 12.80 14.58
N LYS A 255 26.40 12.01 15.39
CA LYS A 255 27.16 12.53 16.54
C LYS A 255 28.18 13.53 15.98
N ASP A 256 28.09 14.79 16.38
CA ASP A 256 29.14 15.77 16.10
C ASP A 256 30.46 15.21 16.67
N GLY A 257 31.47 15.09 15.82
CA GLY A 257 32.71 14.36 16.07
C GLY A 257 33.60 15.01 17.11
N GLY A 258 33.36 14.74 18.40
CA GLY A 258 34.25 15.22 19.46
C GLY A 258 34.06 14.68 20.88
N LYS A 259 33.07 13.82 21.16
CA LYS A 259 32.94 13.20 22.50
C LYS A 259 33.27 11.71 22.44
N LYS A 260 34.28 11.32 23.23
CA LYS A 260 34.79 9.96 23.45
C LYS A 260 33.64 8.95 23.50
N PHE A 261 33.87 7.82 22.84
CA PHE A 261 32.99 6.67 22.82
C PHE A 261 32.87 6.14 24.27
N ASP A 262 31.76 6.46 24.94
CA ASP A 262 31.43 5.90 26.25
C ASP A 262 30.50 4.69 26.00
N PRO A 263 30.98 3.44 26.16
CA PRO A 263 30.23 2.23 25.83
C PRO A 263 28.94 2.08 26.65
N MET A 264 28.87 2.74 27.82
CA MET A 264 27.83 2.51 28.82
C MET A 264 26.52 3.29 28.56
N ASN A 265 26.52 4.27 27.65
CA ASN A 265 25.34 5.09 27.31
C ASN A 265 24.78 4.84 25.89
N SER A 266 25.19 3.76 25.22
CA SER A 266 24.76 3.39 23.85
C SER A 266 23.32 2.87 23.75
N ALA A 267 22.65 2.65 24.89
CA ALA A 267 21.27 2.18 24.97
C ALA A 267 20.21 3.24 24.57
N PHE A 268 20.60 4.52 24.44
CA PHE A 268 19.67 5.55 24.00
C PHE A 268 19.60 5.63 22.47
N PRO A 269 18.40 5.55 21.87
CA PRO A 269 18.29 5.62 20.43
C PRO A 269 18.85 6.97 19.93
N GLU A 270 19.92 6.90 19.11
CA GLU A 270 20.38 7.98 18.22
C GLU A 270 19.18 8.77 17.67
N LYS A 271 19.07 10.05 18.07
CA LYS A 271 17.88 10.88 17.86
C LYS A 271 17.71 11.15 16.35
N MET A 272 16.55 10.88 15.79
CA MET A 272 16.24 11.24 14.40
C MET A 272 15.94 12.74 14.30
N LYS A 273 16.27 13.37 13.17
CA LYS A 273 15.95 14.77 12.86
C LYS A 273 15.35 14.93 11.47
N PHE A 274 14.53 15.96 11.28
CA PHE A 274 14.03 16.31 9.95
C PHE A 274 14.97 17.29 9.26
N GLN A 275 15.42 16.94 8.05
CA GLN A 275 15.98 17.90 7.11
C GLN A 275 14.84 18.50 6.29
N TRP A 276 14.75 19.83 6.24
CA TRP A 276 13.64 20.52 5.59
C TRP A 276 14.00 21.02 4.20
N ILE A 277 13.13 20.79 3.22
CA ILE A 277 13.19 21.38 1.87
C ILE A 277 11.96 22.27 1.70
N ARG A 278 12.15 23.49 1.19
CA ARG A 278 11.07 24.44 0.93
C ARG A 278 10.27 24.05 -0.31
N VAL A 279 8.96 24.25 -0.26
CA VAL A 279 8.05 24.09 -1.40
C VAL A 279 8.19 25.27 -2.36
N LYS A 280 8.20 24.99 -3.67
CA LYS A 280 8.26 25.95 -4.77
C LYS A 280 6.86 26.39 -5.19
N ARG A 281 5.96 25.44 -5.39
CA ARG A 281 4.54 25.66 -5.66
C ARG A 281 3.69 24.46 -5.25
N THR A 282 2.39 24.68 -5.11
CA THR A 282 1.40 23.65 -4.77
C THR A 282 0.23 23.71 -5.74
N HIS A 283 -0.29 22.54 -6.12
CA HIS A 283 -1.52 22.42 -6.91
C HIS A 283 -2.64 21.86 -6.03
N VAL A 284 -3.79 22.52 -6.05
CA VAL A 284 -5.00 22.14 -5.29
C VAL A 284 -6.19 22.12 -6.25
N PRO A 285 -6.95 21.03 -6.36
CA PRO A 285 -8.12 20.95 -7.23
C PRO A 285 -9.22 21.91 -6.74
N LYS A 286 -9.96 22.50 -7.68
CA LYS A 286 -11.10 23.35 -7.40
C LYS A 286 -12.24 22.58 -6.76
N GLY A 287 -12.37 21.27 -6.99
CA GLY A 287 -13.35 20.45 -6.28
C GLY A 287 -13.19 20.51 -4.75
N TRP A 288 -11.96 20.71 -4.25
CA TRP A 288 -11.73 20.96 -2.82
C TRP A 288 -12.12 22.39 -2.42
N ILE A 289 -11.78 23.39 -3.24
CA ILE A 289 -11.98 24.82 -2.96
C ILE A 289 -13.47 25.19 -3.05
N GLU A 290 -14.19 24.66 -4.03
CA GLU A 290 -15.60 24.96 -4.30
C GLU A 290 -16.54 24.00 -3.56
N GLY A 291 -16.01 22.84 -3.10
CA GLY A 291 -16.75 21.85 -2.34
C GLY A 291 -17.23 22.33 -0.96
N ASN A 292 -16.84 23.54 -0.53
CA ASN A 292 -17.36 24.22 0.68
C ASN A 292 -17.36 23.34 1.95
N ALA A 293 -16.31 22.56 2.22
CA ALA A 293 -16.28 21.62 3.37
C ALA A 293 -17.52 20.69 3.51
N ASN A 294 -18.34 20.61 2.45
CA ASN A 294 -19.41 19.64 2.31
C ASN A 294 -18.82 18.34 1.77
N ASP A 295 -19.66 17.31 1.75
CA ASP A 295 -19.35 15.94 1.40
C ASP A 295 -18.54 15.77 0.09
N ILE A 296 -18.85 16.56 -0.95
CA ILE A 296 -18.19 16.49 -2.26
C ILE A 296 -16.72 16.97 -2.19
N GLY A 297 -16.38 17.88 -1.27
CA GLY A 297 -15.00 18.34 -1.10
C GLY A 297 -14.05 17.19 -0.78
N MET A 298 -14.51 16.19 -0.02
CA MET A 298 -13.72 15.02 0.36
C MET A 298 -13.23 14.22 -0.85
N ASP A 299 -14.03 14.15 -1.92
CA ASP A 299 -13.64 13.46 -3.16
C ASP A 299 -12.39 14.09 -3.80
N TYR A 300 -12.11 15.35 -3.49
CA TYR A 300 -11.01 16.13 -4.04
C TYR A 300 -9.96 16.54 -3.00
N ASP A 301 -9.93 15.89 -1.83
CA ASP A 301 -8.95 16.19 -0.78
C ASP A 301 -7.55 15.62 -1.08
N TYR A 302 -6.94 16.10 -2.16
CA TYR A 302 -5.57 15.79 -2.55
C TYR A 302 -4.87 17.04 -3.09
N ALA A 303 -3.57 17.14 -2.84
CA ALA A 303 -2.73 18.21 -3.34
C ALA A 303 -1.34 17.69 -3.74
N LEU A 304 -0.70 18.36 -4.69
CA LEU A 304 0.66 18.06 -5.11
C LEU A 304 1.60 19.23 -4.82
N LEU A 305 2.68 18.95 -4.11
CA LEU A 305 3.71 19.93 -3.76
C LEU A 305 4.95 19.72 -4.65
N GLU A 306 5.40 20.76 -5.34
CA GLU A 306 6.70 20.77 -6.03
C GLU A 306 7.76 21.39 -5.10
N LEU A 307 8.86 20.69 -4.87
CA LEU A 307 9.98 21.11 -4.03
C LEU A 307 10.94 22.03 -4.79
N LYS A 308 11.57 22.98 -4.09
CA LYS A 308 12.59 23.87 -4.68
C LYS A 308 13.84 23.13 -5.15
N LYS A 309 14.14 21.95 -4.58
CA LYS A 309 15.33 21.14 -4.88
C LYS A 309 14.97 19.65 -4.93
N PRO A 310 15.64 18.84 -5.78
CA PRO A 310 15.47 17.39 -5.77
C PRO A 310 15.83 16.78 -4.42
N HIS A 311 15.06 15.80 -3.96
CA HIS A 311 15.28 15.17 -2.66
C HIS A 311 16.31 14.01 -2.69
N LYS A 312 16.68 13.50 -3.87
CA LYS A 312 17.68 12.43 -4.07
C LYS A 312 17.41 11.14 -3.26
N ARG A 313 16.14 10.74 -3.13
CA ARG A 313 15.71 9.50 -2.47
C ARG A 313 14.89 8.65 -3.44
N LYS A 314 14.69 7.37 -3.12
CA LYS A 314 13.64 6.57 -3.78
C LYS A 314 12.28 7.21 -3.52
N PHE A 315 11.40 7.17 -4.51
CA PHE A 315 10.02 7.63 -4.45
C PHE A 315 9.09 6.51 -4.94
N MET A 316 7.81 6.56 -4.58
CA MET A 316 6.83 5.57 -4.99
C MET A 316 6.05 6.06 -6.21
N LYS A 317 5.81 5.20 -7.19
CA LYS A 317 4.96 5.56 -8.32
C LYS A 317 3.51 5.68 -7.86
N ILE A 318 2.75 6.58 -8.47
CA ILE A 318 1.29 6.56 -8.38
C ILE A 318 0.72 5.50 -9.33
N GLY A 319 -0.49 5.03 -9.05
CA GLY A 319 -1.25 4.11 -9.89
C GLY A 319 -2.73 4.31 -9.68
N ILE A 320 -3.52 3.86 -10.66
CA ILE A 320 -4.98 3.90 -10.54
C ILE A 320 -5.44 2.86 -9.53
N SER A 321 -6.32 3.28 -8.61
CA SER A 321 -6.91 2.40 -7.61
C SER A 321 -7.73 1.31 -8.27
N PRO A 322 -7.41 0.02 -8.05
CA PRO A 322 -8.35 -1.03 -8.41
C PRO A 322 -9.60 -0.96 -7.51
N PRO A 323 -10.69 -1.62 -7.93
CA PRO A 323 -11.82 -1.91 -7.05
C PRO A 323 -11.35 -2.66 -5.80
N GLY A 324 -12.01 -2.43 -4.67
CA GLY A 324 -11.67 -3.01 -3.36
C GLY A 324 -11.56 -4.53 -3.40
N LYS A 325 -12.48 -5.17 -4.13
CA LYS A 325 -12.49 -6.63 -4.38
C LYS A 325 -11.26 -7.17 -5.13
N HIS A 326 -10.52 -6.31 -5.82
CA HIS A 326 -9.31 -6.67 -6.56
C HIS A 326 -8.03 -6.27 -5.80
N LEU A 327 -8.16 -5.67 -4.61
CA LEU A 327 -7.02 -5.40 -3.75
C LEU A 327 -6.45 -6.73 -3.21
N PRO A 328 -5.11 -6.87 -3.12
CA PRO A 328 -4.47 -8.05 -2.54
C PRO A 328 -4.97 -8.35 -1.12
N GLY A 329 -5.82 -9.37 -0.99
CA GLY A 329 -6.44 -9.75 0.28
C GLY A 329 -7.29 -8.63 0.89
N GLY A 330 -7.87 -7.74 0.08
CA GLY A 330 -8.72 -6.64 0.56
C GLY A 330 -7.97 -5.56 1.36
N ARG A 331 -6.64 -5.59 1.39
CA ARG A 331 -5.82 -4.77 2.28
C ARG A 331 -5.13 -3.61 1.60
N ILE A 332 -4.97 -2.54 2.36
CA ILE A 332 -4.17 -1.36 2.01
C ILE A 332 -3.05 -1.15 3.03
N HIS A 333 -2.05 -0.37 2.63
CA HIS A 333 -0.90 -0.03 3.46
C HIS A 333 -0.63 1.47 3.41
N PHE A 334 -0.23 2.06 4.53
CA PHE A 334 0.33 3.41 4.52
C PHE A 334 1.29 3.63 5.70
N SER A 335 2.03 4.73 5.67
CA SER A 335 2.85 5.16 6.80
C SER A 335 2.68 6.65 7.02
N GLY A 336 2.60 7.06 8.29
CA GLY A 336 2.21 8.40 8.73
C GLY A 336 3.04 8.92 9.91
N TYR A 337 3.15 10.23 10.02
CA TYR A 337 3.70 10.92 11.18
C TYR A 337 2.57 11.43 12.08
N ASP A 338 2.06 10.53 12.89
CA ASP A 338 1.05 10.81 13.88
C ASP A 338 1.56 11.75 14.98
N ASN A 339 0.67 12.59 15.50
CA ASN A 339 1.00 13.59 16.51
C ASN A 339 1.17 12.99 17.91
N ASP A 340 0.54 11.86 18.21
CA ASP A 340 0.71 11.12 19.48
C ASP A 340 2.11 10.51 19.61
N ARG A 341 2.85 10.38 18.50
CA ARG A 341 4.21 9.83 18.45
C ARG A 341 5.18 10.77 17.71
N PRO A 342 5.51 11.94 18.29
CA PRO A 342 6.32 12.95 17.61
C PRO A 342 7.68 12.42 17.14
N GLY A 343 7.94 12.54 15.84
CA GLY A 343 9.22 12.16 15.23
C GLY A 343 9.33 10.67 14.88
N ASN A 344 8.35 9.85 15.25
CA ASN A 344 8.27 8.45 14.84
C ASN A 344 7.36 8.33 13.61
N LEU A 345 7.77 7.48 12.68
CA LEU A 345 6.93 7.09 11.54
C LEU A 345 6.17 5.82 11.94
N VAL A 346 4.85 5.84 11.79
CA VAL A 346 3.97 4.72 12.09
C VAL A 346 3.55 4.05 10.80
N TYR A 347 3.81 2.75 10.67
CA TYR A 347 3.35 1.92 9.55
C TYR A 347 2.07 1.17 9.92
N ARG A 348 1.15 1.06 8.96
CA ARG A 348 -0.15 0.43 9.15
C ARG A 348 -0.58 -0.33 7.91
N PHE A 349 -1.42 -1.33 8.14
CA PHE A 349 -2.22 -1.96 7.11
C PHE A 349 -3.56 -2.36 7.70
N CYS A 350 -4.62 -2.29 6.91
CA CYS A 350 -5.97 -2.68 7.30
C CYS A 350 -6.77 -3.06 6.07
N ASP A 351 -7.96 -3.62 6.32
CA ASP A 351 -8.90 -3.94 5.27
C ASP A 351 -9.70 -2.71 4.83
N VAL A 352 -9.99 -2.66 3.53
CA VAL A 352 -11.03 -1.79 2.98
C VAL A 352 -12.38 -2.41 3.30
N LYS A 353 -13.25 -1.64 3.97
CA LYS A 353 -14.59 -2.08 4.36
C LYS A 353 -15.64 -1.70 3.33
N ASP A 354 -15.47 -0.55 2.69
CA ASP A 354 -16.38 -0.07 1.64
C ASP A 354 -15.64 0.88 0.68
N GLU A 355 -16.24 1.15 -0.47
CA GLU A 355 -15.70 2.10 -1.44
C GLU A 355 -16.82 2.85 -2.18
N THR A 356 -16.56 4.12 -2.50
CA THR A 356 -17.28 4.89 -3.53
C THR A 356 -16.37 5.03 -4.74
N TYR A 357 -16.81 5.70 -5.81
CA TYR A 357 -15.94 5.96 -6.96
C TYR A 357 -14.65 6.72 -6.56
N ASP A 358 -14.78 7.67 -5.63
CA ASP A 358 -13.69 8.58 -5.24
C ASP A 358 -13.06 8.28 -3.88
N LEU A 359 -13.65 7.45 -3.02
CA LEU A 359 -13.20 7.22 -1.64
C LEU A 359 -13.07 5.73 -1.30
N LEU A 360 -12.07 5.39 -0.47
CA LEU A 360 -11.95 4.12 0.23
C LEU A 360 -12.26 4.33 1.70
N TYR A 361 -13.18 3.53 2.23
CA TYR A 361 -13.52 3.48 3.65
C TYR A 361 -12.83 2.30 4.30
N GLN A 362 -12.11 2.56 5.37
CA GLN A 362 -11.17 1.62 5.96
C GLN A 362 -11.08 1.84 7.48
N GLN A 363 -10.57 0.83 8.19
CA GLN A 363 -10.48 0.82 9.66
C GLN A 363 -9.02 0.73 10.13
N CYS A 364 -8.12 1.51 9.54
CA CYS A 364 -6.76 1.66 10.03
C CYS A 364 -6.75 2.75 11.09
N ASP A 365 -6.46 2.42 12.36
CA ASP A 365 -6.29 3.42 13.42
C ASP A 365 -5.33 4.53 12.99
N ALA A 366 -5.73 5.79 13.09
CA ALA A 366 -4.90 6.92 12.73
C ALA A 366 -5.16 8.06 13.70
N GLN A 367 -4.11 8.80 14.01
CA GLN A 367 -4.18 10.01 14.82
C GLN A 367 -3.92 11.24 13.93
N PRO A 368 -4.31 12.44 14.39
CA PRO A 368 -3.99 13.69 13.70
C PRO A 368 -2.52 13.75 13.28
N GLY A 369 -2.26 14.22 12.06
CA GLY A 369 -0.92 14.25 11.46
C GLY A 369 -0.63 13.12 10.46
N ALA A 370 -1.39 12.02 10.51
CA ALA A 370 -1.35 10.98 9.47
C ALA A 370 -1.96 11.44 8.14
N SER A 371 -2.77 12.50 8.15
CA SER A 371 -3.38 13.11 6.98
C SER A 371 -2.38 13.41 5.87
N GLY A 372 -2.74 13.05 4.63
CA GLY A 372 -1.89 13.14 3.44
C GLY A 372 -0.93 11.97 3.24
N SER A 373 -0.94 10.95 4.11
CA SER A 373 -0.19 9.71 3.88
C SER A 373 -0.64 9.00 2.61
N GLY A 374 0.31 8.60 1.76
CA GLY A 374 0.02 7.84 0.56
C GLY A 374 -0.36 6.39 0.88
N VAL A 375 -1.56 6.01 0.48
CA VAL A 375 -2.10 4.65 0.59
C VAL A 375 -1.64 3.83 -0.61
N TYR A 376 -0.98 2.71 -0.37
CA TYR A 376 -0.40 1.86 -1.43
C TYR A 376 -0.75 0.40 -1.28
N VAL A 377 -0.61 -0.31 -2.41
CA VAL A 377 -0.66 -1.77 -2.48
C VAL A 377 0.54 -2.32 -3.25
N ARG A 378 0.84 -3.60 -3.05
CA ARG A 378 1.91 -4.31 -3.73
C ARG A 378 1.30 -5.35 -4.66
N MET A 379 1.44 -5.17 -5.97
CA MET A 379 0.92 -6.11 -6.97
C MET A 379 2.01 -6.51 -7.96
N TRP A 380 1.80 -7.64 -8.63
CA TRP A 380 2.73 -8.20 -9.60
C TRP A 380 2.59 -7.49 -10.94
N LYS A 381 3.69 -6.94 -11.45
CA LYS A 381 3.77 -6.38 -12.81
C LYS A 381 4.23 -7.48 -13.76
N ARG A 382 3.32 -7.94 -14.63
CA ARG A 382 3.58 -9.06 -15.57
C ARG A 382 4.76 -8.77 -16.51
N PRO A 383 4.83 -7.62 -17.21
CA PRO A 383 5.88 -7.39 -18.21
C PRO A 383 7.30 -7.42 -17.62
N THR A 384 7.47 -6.90 -16.39
CA THR A 384 8.78 -6.84 -15.74
C THR A 384 9.03 -8.00 -14.77
N GLN A 385 8.06 -8.91 -14.62
CA GLN A 385 8.06 -10.01 -13.64
C GLN A 385 8.55 -9.58 -12.25
N LYS A 386 8.06 -8.43 -11.76
CA LYS A 386 8.48 -7.86 -10.48
C LYS A 386 7.28 -7.40 -9.67
N TRP A 387 7.39 -7.51 -8.35
CA TRP A 387 6.44 -6.87 -7.45
C TRP A 387 6.67 -5.37 -7.44
N GLU A 388 5.63 -4.60 -7.72
CA GLU A 388 5.68 -3.14 -7.73
C GLU A 388 4.68 -2.61 -6.69
N ARG A 389 5.13 -1.64 -5.89
CA ARG A 389 4.26 -0.87 -5.00
C ARG A 389 3.89 0.43 -5.72
N LYS A 390 2.60 0.72 -5.76
CA LYS A 390 2.09 2.01 -6.24
C LYS A 390 1.14 2.61 -5.21
N ILE A 391 1.20 3.93 -5.07
CA ILE A 391 0.22 4.72 -4.33
C ILE A 391 -1.09 4.69 -5.14
N ILE A 392 -2.16 4.24 -4.52
CA ILE A 392 -3.51 4.15 -5.10
C ILE A 392 -4.50 5.10 -4.44
N GLY A 393 -4.11 5.76 -3.35
CA GLY A 393 -4.95 6.73 -2.65
C GLY A 393 -4.16 7.64 -1.71
N ILE A 394 -4.85 8.62 -1.14
CA ILE A 394 -4.33 9.60 -0.19
C ILE A 394 -5.19 9.52 1.06
N PHE A 395 -4.60 9.18 2.20
CA PHE A 395 -5.31 9.19 3.48
C PHE A 395 -5.73 10.62 3.81
N SER A 396 -7.03 10.83 4.05
CA SER A 396 -7.61 12.14 4.34
C SER A 396 -7.82 12.32 5.84
N GLY A 397 -8.64 11.48 6.47
CA GLY A 397 -8.94 11.61 7.89
C GLY A 397 -10.01 10.65 8.38
N ASN A 398 -10.51 10.93 9.57
CA ASN A 398 -11.53 10.14 10.26
C ASN A 398 -12.90 10.73 9.96
N GLN A 399 -13.85 9.88 9.62
CA GLN A 399 -15.22 10.26 9.31
C GLN A 399 -16.20 9.57 10.27
N TRP A 400 -17.04 10.40 10.89
CA TRP A 400 -18.09 9.96 11.79
C TRP A 400 -19.39 9.81 11.01
N VAL A 401 -19.98 8.62 11.00
CA VAL A 401 -21.22 8.35 10.26
C VAL A 401 -22.25 7.79 11.23
N ASP A 402 -23.40 8.45 11.35
CA ASP A 402 -24.57 7.86 12.01
C ASP A 402 -25.30 6.96 11.01
N ASN A 403 -25.37 5.66 11.31
CA ASN A 403 -26.13 4.70 10.53
C ASN A 403 -27.28 4.14 11.39
N ASN A 404 -28.48 4.71 11.23
CA ASN A 404 -29.69 4.32 11.96
C ASN A 404 -29.55 4.35 13.50
N GLY A 405 -28.85 5.35 14.05
CA GLY A 405 -28.63 5.51 15.48
C GLY A 405 -27.41 4.76 16.02
N VAL A 406 -26.65 4.06 15.17
CA VAL A 406 -25.38 3.43 15.53
C VAL A 406 -24.23 4.21 14.90
N PRO A 407 -23.39 4.89 15.69
CA PRO A 407 -22.23 5.57 15.18
C PRO A 407 -21.20 4.56 14.65
N GLN A 408 -20.78 4.76 13.42
CA GLN A 408 -19.70 4.00 12.79
C GLN A 408 -18.58 4.96 12.40
N ASP A 409 -17.40 4.70 12.97
CA ASP A 409 -16.16 5.40 12.63
C ASP A 409 -15.46 4.72 11.46
N TYR A 410 -15.25 5.48 10.40
CA TYR A 410 -14.44 5.06 9.26
C TYR A 410 -13.33 6.04 9.01
N ASN A 411 -12.14 5.52 8.69
CA ASN A 411 -11.09 6.35 8.14
C ASN A 411 -11.17 6.32 6.62
N VAL A 412 -10.88 7.45 5.99
CA VAL A 412 -11.15 7.68 4.59
C VAL A 412 -9.87 7.99 3.84
N ALA A 413 -9.76 7.42 2.65
CA ALA A 413 -8.71 7.76 1.70
C ALA A 413 -9.30 8.13 0.34
N VAL A 414 -8.82 9.23 -0.24
CA VAL A 414 -9.16 9.64 -1.61
C VAL A 414 -8.52 8.67 -2.59
N ARG A 415 -9.34 8.01 -3.40
CA ARG A 415 -8.91 7.11 -4.48
C ARG A 415 -8.26 7.90 -5.61
N ILE A 416 -7.17 7.35 -6.13
CA ILE A 416 -6.62 7.79 -7.41
C ILE A 416 -7.42 7.13 -8.53
N THR A 417 -8.45 7.82 -9.01
CA THR A 417 -9.23 7.45 -10.19
C THR A 417 -8.45 7.73 -11.47
N PRO A 418 -8.87 7.24 -12.66
CA PRO A 418 -8.18 7.53 -13.92
C PRO A 418 -8.03 9.04 -14.20
N LEU A 419 -9.02 9.85 -13.85
CA LEU A 419 -8.97 11.31 -14.02
C LEU A 419 -7.98 11.95 -13.04
N LYS A 420 -8.02 11.57 -11.76
CA LYS A 420 -7.05 12.05 -10.77
C LYS A 420 -5.62 11.63 -11.11
N TYR A 421 -5.43 10.40 -11.60
CA TYR A 421 -4.13 9.92 -12.09
C TYR A 421 -3.62 10.80 -13.23
N ALA A 422 -4.44 11.05 -14.25
CA ALA A 422 -4.07 11.88 -15.39
C ALA A 422 -3.64 13.29 -14.95
N GLN A 423 -4.42 13.90 -14.06
CA GLN A 423 -4.14 15.24 -13.54
C GLN A 423 -2.84 15.28 -12.72
N ILE A 424 -2.69 14.38 -11.75
CA ILE A 424 -1.48 14.32 -10.90
C ILE A 424 -0.24 13.99 -11.74
N CYS A 425 -0.36 13.06 -12.70
CA CYS A 425 0.73 12.73 -13.60
C CYS A 425 1.13 13.95 -14.45
N TYR A 426 0.17 14.70 -14.99
CA TYR A 426 0.43 15.93 -15.72
C TYR A 426 1.16 16.96 -14.85
N TRP A 427 0.73 17.16 -13.61
CA TRP A 427 1.44 18.06 -12.68
C TRP A 427 2.90 17.62 -12.39
N ILE A 428 3.16 16.31 -12.37
CA ILE A 428 4.51 15.75 -12.15
C ILE A 428 5.39 15.87 -13.39
N LYS A 429 4.84 15.58 -14.57
CA LYS A 429 5.58 15.41 -15.84
C LYS A 429 5.64 16.68 -16.68
N GLY A 430 4.64 17.55 -16.54
CA GLY A 430 4.42 18.71 -17.41
C GLY A 430 3.91 18.35 -18.81
N ASN A 431 3.66 17.07 -19.10
CA ASN A 431 3.15 16.60 -20.38
C ASN A 431 2.23 15.38 -20.19
N TYR A 432 1.30 15.17 -21.12
CA TYR A 432 0.32 14.06 -21.04
C TYR A 432 0.80 12.79 -21.76
N ALA A 433 1.79 12.88 -22.64
CA ALA A 433 2.30 11.73 -23.40
C ALA A 433 2.89 10.67 -22.46
N ASP A 434 3.54 11.12 -21.39
CA ASP A 434 4.10 10.25 -20.34
C ASP A 434 3.06 9.68 -19.37
N CYS A 435 1.78 10.01 -19.54
CA CYS A 435 0.70 9.67 -18.62
C CYS A 435 -0.30 8.65 -19.18
N ARG A 436 0.02 8.04 -20.32
CA ARG A 436 -0.91 7.15 -21.06
C ARG A 436 -1.18 5.81 -20.38
N ASP A 437 -0.26 5.34 -19.53
CA ASP A 437 -0.36 4.06 -18.83
C ASP A 437 -0.44 4.27 -17.31
N GLY A 438 -1.57 3.87 -16.71
CA GLY A 438 -1.88 3.96 -15.27
C GLY A 438 -1.35 2.84 -14.39
#